data_AF-A0A2T4A0M6-F1
#
_entry.id   AF-A0A2T4A0M6-F1
#
_cell.length_a   1.000
_cell.length_b   1.000
_cell.length_c   1.000
_cell.angle_alpha   90.00
_cell.angle_beta   90.00
_cell.angle_gamma   90.00
#
_symmetry.space_group_name_H-M   'P 1'
#
loop_
_entity.id
_entity.type
_entity.pdbx_description
1 polymer ?
#
loop_
_entity_poly.entity_id
_entity_poly.type
_entity_poly.pdbx_seq_one_letter_code
_entity_poly.pdbx_strand_id
1 'polypeptide(L)'
;MPAYNSDFNSDPNPPRLIGNFPLLPLRTKTRGPAYVLPFPSPPLPAHESPEIESESYDILDEVLRLFRANTFFRNFEIKGPADRLLVYGIWFVSDCLQKIKPNASARDAAKEVNNLALDLNFAIPGDPGFPLNQMYEPPRDRQDAEQLKLYMAQVRQELASRLLARVYEEDETKPSKWWLSFTKRKFMNKSL
;
A
#
# COMPACT_ATOMS: atom_id res chain seq x y z
N MET A 1 22.50 -6.33 -4.76
CA MET A 1 21.90 -5.67 -3.58
C MET A 1 20.65 -6.45 -3.19
N PRO A 2 20.34 -6.62 -1.90
CA PRO A 2 19.07 -7.19 -1.45
C PRO A 2 17.91 -6.20 -1.62
N ALA A 3 16.66 -6.68 -1.54
CA ALA A 3 15.49 -5.82 -1.48
C ALA A 3 15.42 -5.06 -0.15
N TYR A 4 14.63 -3.98 -0.11
CA TYR A 4 14.49 -3.09 1.04
C TYR A 4 13.33 -3.54 1.93
N ASN A 5 13.63 -3.91 3.17
CA ASN A 5 12.65 -4.24 4.20
C ASN A 5 12.06 -2.97 4.84
N SER A 6 10.94 -3.13 5.52
CA SER A 6 10.27 -2.06 6.26
C SER A 6 11.06 -1.66 7.51
N ASP A 7 11.21 -0.35 7.73
CA ASP A 7 11.84 0.19 8.93
C ASP A 7 10.94 -0.01 10.17
N PHE A 8 9.61 -0.14 9.97
CA PHE A 8 8.63 -0.45 11.03
C PHE A 8 8.81 -1.85 11.65
N ASN A 9 9.64 -2.72 11.09
CA ASN A 9 10.01 -3.97 11.77
C ASN A 9 10.84 -3.70 13.05
N SER A 10 11.45 -2.52 13.16
CA SER A 10 12.26 -2.12 14.32
C SER A 10 11.49 -1.26 15.34
N ASP A 11 10.19 -1.02 15.11
CA ASP A 11 9.38 -0.23 16.03
C ASP A 11 9.29 -0.94 17.40
N PRO A 12 9.60 -0.26 18.52
CA PRO A 12 9.49 -0.85 19.85
C PRO A 12 8.04 -1.21 20.22
N ASN A 13 7.04 -0.65 19.55
CA ASN A 13 5.64 -0.93 19.78
C ASN A 13 5.12 -1.93 18.73
N PRO A 14 5.04 -3.24 19.05
CA PRO A 14 4.57 -4.22 18.09
C PRO A 14 3.11 -3.95 17.72
N PRO A 15 2.76 -3.94 16.41
CA PRO A 15 1.38 -3.77 16.00
C PRO A 15 0.52 -4.96 16.42
N ARG A 16 -0.79 -4.74 16.54
CA ARG A 16 -1.74 -5.84 16.58
C ARG A 16 -1.61 -6.67 15.30
N LEU A 17 -1.60 -7.99 15.42
CA LEU A 17 -1.55 -8.90 14.27
C LEU A 17 -2.90 -9.59 14.08
N ILE A 18 -3.24 -9.88 12.83
CA ILE A 18 -4.27 -10.85 12.45
C ILE A 18 -3.57 -11.93 11.60
N GLY A 19 -3.55 -13.16 12.09
CA GLY A 19 -2.57 -14.14 11.64
C GLY A 19 -1.17 -13.59 11.88
N ASN A 20 -0.39 -13.41 10.80
CA ASN A 20 0.90 -12.73 10.82
C ASN A 20 0.90 -11.38 10.05
N PHE A 21 -0.27 -10.87 9.67
CA PHE A 21 -0.41 -9.57 9.01
C PHE A 21 -0.55 -8.44 10.04
N PRO A 22 0.22 -7.34 9.93
CA PRO A 22 0.18 -6.27 10.92
C PRO A 22 -0.93 -5.25 10.65
N LEU A 23 -1.56 -4.80 11.72
CA LEU A 23 -2.48 -3.66 11.72
C LEU A 23 -1.70 -2.44 12.24
N LEU A 24 -0.86 -1.87 11.38
CA LEU A 24 -0.09 -0.66 11.68
C LEU A 24 -0.99 0.59 11.68
N PRO A 25 -0.73 1.56 12.56
CA PRO A 25 -1.36 2.88 12.52
C PRO A 25 -1.24 3.56 11.16
N LEU A 26 -2.26 4.35 10.79
CA LEU A 26 -2.31 5.06 9.51
C LEU A 26 -2.67 6.53 9.72
N ARG A 27 -2.06 7.41 8.94
CA ARG A 27 -2.53 8.79 8.76
C ARG A 27 -3.67 8.79 7.74
N THR A 28 -4.90 8.65 8.22
CA THR A 28 -6.07 8.36 7.37
C THR A 28 -7.27 9.21 7.74
N LYS A 29 -8.02 9.66 6.74
CA LYS A 29 -9.38 10.21 6.92
C LYS A 29 -10.46 9.17 6.57
N THR A 30 -10.06 8.11 5.87
CA THR A 30 -10.92 6.98 5.53
C THR A 30 -11.32 6.24 6.80
N ARG A 31 -12.61 5.93 6.95
CA ARG A 31 -13.12 5.14 8.07
C ARG A 31 -12.59 3.71 8.00
N GLY A 32 -12.17 3.17 9.13
CA GLY A 32 -11.68 1.80 9.21
C GLY A 32 -11.08 1.50 10.58
N PRO A 33 -10.56 0.28 10.77
CA PRO A 33 -10.08 -0.21 12.06
C PRO A 33 -8.67 0.26 12.42
N ALA A 34 -7.94 0.96 11.53
CA ALA A 34 -6.62 1.48 11.83
C ALA A 34 -6.66 2.54 12.94
N TYR A 35 -5.68 2.50 13.85
CA TYR A 35 -5.40 3.62 14.74
C TYR A 35 -4.96 4.82 13.91
N VAL A 36 -5.56 5.99 14.16
CA VAL A 36 -5.34 7.19 13.35
C VAL A 36 -4.17 7.98 13.92
N LEU A 37 -3.12 8.16 13.11
CA LEU A 37 -1.97 9.00 13.43
C LEU A 37 -2.29 10.50 13.27
N PRO A 38 -1.56 11.38 13.98
CA PRO A 38 -1.70 12.82 13.78
C PRO A 38 -1.37 13.23 12.35
N PHE A 39 -2.02 14.29 11.87
CA PHE A 39 -1.68 14.91 10.59
C PHE A 39 -0.52 15.90 10.77
N PRO A 40 0.36 16.06 9.75
CA PRO A 40 1.49 16.96 9.84
C PRO A 40 1.02 18.41 10.05
N SER A 41 1.76 19.13 10.89
CA SER A 41 1.57 20.57 11.15
C SER A 41 2.92 21.27 10.99
N PRO A 42 3.08 22.16 9.98
CA PRO A 42 2.07 22.60 9.02
C PRO A 42 1.63 21.49 8.03
N PRO A 43 0.44 21.63 7.39
CA PRO A 43 -0.01 20.68 6.39
C PRO A 43 0.96 20.58 5.21
N LEU A 44 1.26 19.35 4.79
CA LEU A 44 2.09 19.06 3.62
C LEU A 44 1.25 18.97 2.34
N PRO A 45 1.82 19.26 1.16
CA PRO A 45 1.21 18.95 -0.12
C PRO A 45 0.83 17.45 -0.23
N ALA A 46 -0.25 17.13 -0.94
CA ALA A 46 -0.77 15.76 -1.01
C ALA A 46 0.19 14.75 -1.67
N HIS A 47 1.10 15.22 -2.52
CA HIS A 47 2.11 14.40 -3.20
C HIS A 47 3.35 14.14 -2.33
N GLU A 48 3.50 14.84 -1.21
CA GLU A 48 4.63 14.70 -0.29
C GLU A 48 4.33 13.70 0.84
N SER A 49 5.40 13.14 1.41
CA SER A 49 5.34 12.33 2.63
C SER A 49 5.97 13.13 3.77
N PRO A 50 5.52 12.94 5.03
CA PRO A 50 6.24 13.43 6.19
C PRO A 50 7.66 12.86 6.24
N GLU A 51 8.54 13.52 6.99
CA GLU A 51 9.85 12.98 7.33
C GLU A 51 9.72 11.67 8.12
N ILE A 52 10.68 10.74 7.96
CA ILE A 52 10.61 9.40 8.54
C ILE A 52 10.47 9.42 10.07
N GLU A 53 11.07 10.42 10.73
CA GLU A 53 11.04 10.59 12.18
C GLU A 53 9.75 11.27 12.70
N SER A 54 8.88 11.72 11.79
CA SER A 54 7.62 12.37 12.14
C SER A 54 6.61 11.37 12.70
N GLU A 55 5.88 11.76 13.74
CA GLU A 55 4.73 11.00 14.26
C GLU A 55 3.59 10.83 13.23
N SER A 56 3.62 11.61 12.14
CA SER A 56 2.69 11.51 11.02
C SER A 56 3.15 10.56 9.91
N TYR A 57 4.40 10.07 9.96
CA TYR A 57 4.92 9.11 8.98
C TYR A 57 4.33 7.74 9.22
N ASP A 58 3.83 7.11 8.16
CA ASP A 58 3.26 5.78 8.24
C ASP A 58 3.79 4.83 7.17
N ILE A 59 3.42 3.57 7.31
CA ILE A 59 3.84 2.48 6.43
C ILE A 59 3.40 2.67 4.96
N LEU A 60 2.36 3.48 4.67
CA LEU A 60 1.95 3.74 3.29
C LEU A 60 2.88 4.75 2.61
N ASP A 61 3.42 5.71 3.38
CA ASP A 61 4.49 6.58 2.91
C ASP A 61 5.75 5.76 2.60
N GLU A 62 6.06 4.76 3.43
CA GLU A 62 7.16 3.82 3.19
C GLU A 62 6.94 2.95 1.94
N VAL A 63 5.72 2.43 1.73
CA VAL A 63 5.37 1.67 0.52
C VAL A 63 5.69 2.49 -0.73
N LEU A 64 5.26 3.75 -0.78
CA LEU A 64 5.50 4.62 -1.95
C LEU A 64 6.99 4.97 -2.11
N ARG A 65 7.71 5.17 -1.01
CA ARG A 65 9.16 5.41 -1.00
C ARG A 65 9.94 4.22 -1.55
N LEU A 66 9.63 3.01 -1.09
CA LEU A 66 10.36 1.78 -1.44
C LEU A 66 9.87 1.13 -2.74
N PHE A 67 8.69 1.49 -3.24
CA PHE A 67 8.07 0.90 -4.44
C PHE A 67 9.02 0.81 -5.63
N ARG A 68 9.63 1.94 -6.03
CA ARG A 68 10.44 2.01 -7.26
C ARG A 68 11.65 1.08 -7.20
N ALA A 69 12.31 1.00 -6.05
CA ALA A 69 13.46 0.11 -5.86
C ALA A 69 13.01 -1.35 -5.74
N ASN A 70 11.99 -1.62 -4.92
CA ASN A 70 11.57 -2.99 -4.64
C ASN A 70 10.96 -3.70 -5.85
N THR A 71 10.29 -2.97 -6.75
CA THR A 71 9.62 -3.52 -7.94
C THR A 71 10.56 -4.31 -8.89
N PHE A 72 11.87 -4.11 -8.81
CA PHE A 72 12.85 -4.86 -9.62
C PHE A 72 13.22 -6.24 -9.04
N PHE A 73 12.92 -6.51 -7.77
CA PHE A 73 13.35 -7.74 -7.11
C PHE A 73 12.37 -8.89 -7.33
N ARG A 74 12.93 -10.08 -7.59
CA ARG A 74 12.19 -11.34 -7.75
C ARG A 74 12.04 -12.14 -6.45
N ASN A 75 12.95 -11.92 -5.51
CA ASN A 75 12.98 -12.56 -4.21
C ASN A 75 12.94 -11.48 -3.14
N PHE A 76 12.21 -11.75 -2.06
CA PHE A 76 12.11 -10.87 -0.91
C PHE A 76 12.07 -11.73 0.34
N GLU A 77 13.03 -11.50 1.25
CA GLU A 77 13.07 -12.18 2.53
C GLU A 77 12.29 -11.36 3.56
N ILE A 78 11.24 -11.96 4.12
CA ILE A 78 10.39 -11.33 5.13
C ILE A 78 11.12 -11.41 6.48
N LYS A 79 11.50 -10.25 7.02
CA LYS A 79 12.19 -10.12 8.31
C LYS A 79 11.25 -9.85 9.46
N GLY A 80 10.06 -9.33 9.18
CA GLY A 80 9.06 -9.08 10.22
C GLY A 80 7.64 -8.88 9.68
N PRO A 81 6.68 -8.57 10.57
CA PRO A 81 5.30 -8.37 10.17
C PRO A 81 5.12 -7.18 9.21
N ALA A 82 5.83 -6.06 9.42
CA ALA A 82 5.65 -4.84 8.62
C ALA A 82 5.99 -5.07 7.13
N ASP A 83 6.95 -5.95 6.85
CA ASP A 83 7.27 -6.39 5.49
C ASP A 83 6.07 -6.99 4.76
N ARG A 84 5.18 -7.70 5.46
CA ARG A 84 3.99 -8.32 4.84
C ARG A 84 3.01 -7.27 4.35
N LEU A 85 2.87 -6.16 5.07
CA LEU A 85 2.09 -5.01 4.60
C LEU A 85 2.81 -4.31 3.45
N LEU A 86 4.14 -4.13 3.55
CA LEU A 86 4.96 -3.52 2.50
C LEU A 86 4.82 -4.26 1.17
N VAL A 87 4.96 -5.60 1.18
CA VAL A 87 4.79 -6.45 0.00
C VAL A 87 3.40 -6.28 -0.61
N TYR A 88 2.35 -6.34 0.22
CA TYR A 88 0.98 -6.13 -0.22
C TYR A 88 0.77 -4.75 -0.86
N GLY A 89 1.28 -3.70 -0.20
CA GLY A 89 1.19 -2.33 -0.69
C GLY A 89 1.90 -2.13 -2.03
N ILE A 90 3.06 -2.74 -2.23
CA ILE A 90 3.81 -2.69 -3.51
C ILE A 90 3.01 -3.36 -4.64
N TRP A 91 2.40 -4.52 -4.39
CA TRP A 91 1.54 -5.15 -5.40
C TRP A 91 0.33 -4.29 -5.71
N PHE A 92 -0.34 -3.75 -4.69
CA PHE A 92 -1.49 -2.88 -4.89
C PHE A 92 -1.15 -1.61 -5.69
N VAL A 93 -0.02 -0.95 -5.39
CA VAL A 93 0.47 0.18 -6.19
C VAL A 93 0.71 -0.23 -7.64
N SER A 94 1.25 -1.43 -7.88
CA SER A 94 1.45 -1.95 -9.25
C SER A 94 0.12 -2.11 -9.99
N ASP A 95 -0.92 -2.60 -9.33
CA ASP A 95 -2.24 -2.77 -9.93
C ASP A 95 -2.94 -1.43 -10.17
N CYS A 96 -2.80 -0.46 -9.25
CA CYS A 96 -3.27 0.90 -9.47
C CYS A 96 -2.62 1.52 -10.71
N LEU A 97 -1.29 1.42 -10.86
CA LEU A 97 -0.59 1.95 -12.03
C LEU A 97 -1.06 1.29 -13.33
N GLN A 98 -1.42 0.01 -13.32
CA GLN A 98 -1.98 -0.69 -14.50
C GLN A 98 -3.36 -0.15 -14.90
N LYS A 99 -4.13 0.43 -13.96
CA LYS A 99 -5.43 1.07 -14.25
C LYS A 99 -5.29 2.46 -14.87
N ILE A 100 -4.17 3.14 -14.67
CA ILE A 100 -3.92 4.48 -15.20
C ILE A 100 -3.50 4.40 -16.67
N LYS A 101 -4.36 4.90 -17.56
CA LYS A 101 -4.04 4.95 -19.00
C LYS A 101 -3.04 6.08 -19.29
N PRO A 102 -2.12 5.94 -20.26
CA PRO A 102 -1.08 6.94 -20.56
C PRO A 102 -1.55 8.36 -20.83
N ASN A 103 -2.79 8.55 -21.30
CA ASN A 103 -3.38 9.85 -21.64
C ASN A 103 -4.60 10.18 -20.76
N ALA A 104 -4.80 9.49 -19.63
CA ALA A 104 -5.93 9.76 -18.75
C ALA A 104 -5.66 11.01 -17.90
N SER A 105 -6.67 11.85 -17.76
CA SER A 105 -6.66 12.93 -16.76
C SER A 105 -6.64 12.36 -15.34
N ALA A 106 -6.25 13.16 -14.36
CA ALA A 106 -6.30 12.82 -12.94
C ALA A 106 -7.70 12.38 -12.52
N ARG A 107 -8.75 13.01 -13.06
CA ARG A 107 -10.15 12.67 -12.79
C ARG A 107 -10.53 11.28 -13.34
N ASP A 108 -10.14 10.98 -14.58
CA ASP A 108 -10.45 9.69 -15.20
C ASP A 108 -9.68 8.56 -14.51
N ALA A 109 -8.39 8.78 -14.23
CA ALA A 109 -7.58 7.84 -13.48
C ALA A 109 -8.09 7.63 -12.06
N ALA A 110 -8.51 8.70 -11.37
CA ALA A 110 -9.10 8.61 -10.04
C ALA A 110 -10.34 7.72 -10.02
N LYS A 111 -11.19 7.79 -11.05
CA LYS A 111 -12.36 6.90 -11.16
C LYS A 111 -11.94 5.43 -11.21
N GLU A 112 -11.03 5.07 -12.11
CA GLU A 112 -10.58 3.68 -12.28
C GLU A 112 -9.84 3.14 -11.06
N VAL A 113 -8.93 3.95 -10.49
CA VAL A 113 -8.14 3.57 -9.32
C VAL A 113 -9.01 3.49 -8.06
N ASN A 114 -9.96 4.41 -7.86
CA ASN A 114 -10.88 4.34 -6.72
C ASN A 114 -11.84 3.16 -6.83
N ASN A 115 -12.31 2.82 -8.04
CA ASN A 115 -13.11 1.61 -8.24
C ASN A 115 -12.34 0.35 -7.80
N LEU A 116 -11.04 0.26 -8.12
CA LEU A 116 -10.19 -0.82 -7.64
C LEU A 116 -10.00 -0.79 -6.12
N ALA A 117 -9.80 0.40 -5.53
CA ALA A 117 -9.56 0.56 -4.10
C ALA A 117 -10.80 0.26 -3.24
N LEU A 118 -11.99 0.54 -3.75
CA LEU A 118 -13.27 0.33 -3.08
C LEU A 118 -13.84 -1.08 -3.29
N ASP A 119 -13.29 -1.86 -4.22
CA ASP A 119 -13.72 -3.24 -4.41
C ASP A 119 -13.37 -4.08 -3.18
N LEU A 120 -14.40 -4.61 -2.52
CA LEU A 120 -14.28 -5.50 -1.37
C LEU A 120 -14.16 -6.98 -1.79
N ASN A 121 -14.24 -7.32 -3.07
CA ASN A 121 -14.13 -8.71 -3.54
C ASN A 121 -12.68 -9.17 -3.78
N PHE A 122 -11.74 -8.66 -2.99
CA PHE A 122 -10.35 -9.10 -3.03
C PHE A 122 -10.08 -10.25 -2.06
N ALA A 123 -9.06 -11.03 -2.39
CA ALA A 123 -8.57 -12.11 -1.57
C ALA A 123 -7.78 -11.57 -0.36
N ILE A 124 -7.95 -12.20 0.80
CA ILE A 124 -7.14 -11.99 2.01
C ILE A 124 -6.30 -13.25 2.29
N PRO A 125 -5.27 -13.20 3.16
CA PRO A 125 -4.53 -14.38 3.58
C PRO A 125 -5.43 -15.57 3.93
N GLY A 126 -5.17 -16.73 3.31
CA GLY A 126 -5.98 -17.94 3.41
C GLY A 126 -6.92 -18.18 2.23
N ASP A 127 -7.33 -17.13 1.52
CA ASP A 127 -8.19 -17.29 0.35
C ASP A 127 -7.40 -17.89 -0.82
N PRO A 128 -8.00 -18.76 -1.67
CA PRO A 128 -7.30 -19.36 -2.81
C PRO A 128 -6.70 -18.35 -3.79
N GLY A 129 -7.27 -17.15 -3.88
CA GLY A 129 -6.79 -16.07 -4.75
C GLY A 129 -5.65 -15.24 -4.15
N PHE A 130 -5.31 -15.39 -2.87
CA PHE A 130 -4.30 -14.54 -2.24
C PHE A 130 -2.87 -14.98 -2.62
N PRO A 131 -2.04 -14.09 -3.19
CA PRO A 131 -0.66 -14.43 -3.51
C PRO A 131 0.15 -14.72 -2.25
N LEU A 132 1.06 -15.70 -2.31
CA LEU A 132 1.94 -16.05 -1.17
C LEU A 132 1.24 -16.56 0.09
N ASN A 133 0.13 -17.30 0.00
CA ASN A 133 -0.46 -17.99 1.16
C ASN A 133 0.51 -18.84 1.99
N GLN A 134 1.64 -19.29 1.44
CA GLN A 134 2.67 -20.00 2.21
C GLN A 134 3.43 -19.10 3.21
N MET A 135 3.41 -17.78 3.02
CA MET A 135 4.13 -16.79 3.83
C MET A 135 3.20 -15.95 4.71
N TYR A 136 1.88 -16.06 4.47
CA TYR A 136 0.85 -15.32 5.18
C TYR A 136 -0.06 -16.30 5.90
N GLU A 137 -0.27 -16.07 7.19
CA GLU A 137 -1.16 -16.88 8.00
C GLU A 137 -2.60 -16.38 7.86
N PRO A 138 -3.57 -17.29 7.71
CA PRO A 138 -4.98 -16.91 7.61
C PRO A 138 -5.48 -16.31 8.94
N PRO A 139 -6.51 -15.46 8.89
CA PRO A 139 -7.27 -15.08 10.07
C PRO A 139 -7.77 -16.31 10.85
N ARG A 140 -7.77 -16.22 12.18
CA ARG A 140 -8.15 -17.34 13.05
C ARG A 140 -9.65 -17.66 12.95
N ASP A 141 -10.47 -16.63 12.83
CA ASP A 141 -11.92 -16.72 12.81
C ASP A 141 -12.53 -15.67 11.88
N ARG A 142 -13.86 -15.71 11.74
CA ARG A 142 -14.62 -14.82 10.88
C ARG A 142 -14.50 -13.34 11.30
N GLN A 143 -14.40 -13.07 12.60
CA GLN A 143 -14.30 -11.69 13.09
C GLN A 143 -12.95 -11.08 12.71
N ASP A 144 -11.86 -11.82 12.89
CA ASP A 144 -10.54 -11.42 12.44
C ASP A 144 -10.49 -11.27 10.91
N ALA A 145 -11.15 -12.15 10.16
CA ALA A 145 -11.22 -12.04 8.71
C ALA A 145 -11.94 -10.75 8.26
N GLU A 146 -13.09 -10.42 8.85
CA GLU A 146 -13.82 -9.19 8.58
C GLU A 146 -13.00 -7.95 8.97
N GLN A 147 -12.32 -7.98 10.12
CA GLN A 147 -11.47 -6.88 10.56
C GLN A 147 -10.25 -6.67 9.63
N LEU A 148 -9.55 -7.74 9.24
CA LEU A 148 -8.43 -7.66 8.32
C LEU A 148 -8.87 -7.10 6.96
N LYS A 149 -10.02 -7.56 6.47
CA LYS A 149 -10.59 -7.08 5.21
C LYS A 149 -10.90 -5.58 5.25
N LEU A 150 -11.49 -5.09 6.34
CA LEU A 150 -11.74 -3.65 6.53
C LEU A 150 -10.43 -2.84 6.63
N TYR A 151 -9.42 -3.36 7.32
CA TYR A 151 -8.11 -2.72 7.40
C TYR A 151 -7.44 -2.63 6.02
N MET A 152 -7.41 -3.72 5.27
CA MET A 152 -6.83 -3.74 3.92
C MET A 152 -7.61 -2.83 2.95
N ALA A 153 -8.93 -2.75 3.06
CA ALA A 153 -9.74 -1.81 2.28
C ALA A 153 -9.41 -0.34 2.61
N GLN A 154 -9.11 -0.02 3.87
CA GLN A 154 -8.66 1.30 4.30
C GLN A 154 -7.26 1.61 3.73
N VAL A 155 -6.33 0.66 3.82
CA VAL A 155 -4.98 0.76 3.22
C VAL A 155 -5.04 1.05 1.72
N ARG A 156 -5.91 0.33 0.98
CA ARG A 156 -6.09 0.51 -0.46
C ARG A 156 -6.55 1.91 -0.81
N GLN A 157 -7.56 2.44 -0.12
CA GLN A 157 -8.11 3.76 -0.40
C GLN A 157 -7.08 4.87 -0.14
N GLU A 158 -6.35 4.79 0.98
CA GLU A 158 -5.32 5.77 1.31
C GLU A 158 -4.13 5.68 0.35
N LEU A 159 -3.67 4.47 0.00
CA LEU A 159 -2.60 4.30 -0.99
C LEU A 159 -2.99 4.81 -2.37
N ALA A 160 -4.21 4.52 -2.83
CA ALA A 160 -4.74 5.00 -4.10
C ALA A 160 -4.71 6.53 -4.19
N SER A 161 -5.23 7.20 -3.15
CA SER A 161 -5.25 8.65 -3.05
C SER A 161 -3.84 9.25 -3.09
N ARG A 162 -2.93 8.74 -2.25
CA ARG A 162 -1.53 9.21 -2.17
C ARG A 162 -0.73 8.95 -3.44
N LEU A 163 -1.00 7.83 -4.13
CA LEU A 163 -0.38 7.50 -5.40
C LEU A 163 -0.84 8.46 -6.49
N LEU A 164 -2.15 8.71 -6.63
CA LEU A 164 -2.68 9.63 -7.64
C LEU A 164 -2.09 11.03 -7.48
N ALA A 165 -1.97 11.53 -6.25
CA ALA A 165 -1.32 12.81 -5.98
C ALA A 165 0.12 12.87 -6.51
N ARG A 166 0.89 11.78 -6.40
CA ARG A 166 2.27 11.67 -6.90
C ARG A 166 2.37 11.45 -8.41
N VAL A 167 1.38 10.77 -9.01
CA VAL A 167 1.37 10.50 -10.45
C VAL A 167 1.03 11.75 -11.24
N TYR A 168 0.21 12.63 -10.68
CA TYR A 168 -0.31 13.85 -11.33
C TYR A 168 0.24 15.15 -10.71
N GLU A 169 1.34 15.07 -9.95
CA GLU A 169 1.99 16.21 -9.28
C GLU A 169 2.29 17.38 -10.23
N GLU A 170 2.88 17.08 -11.39
CA GLU A 170 3.32 18.10 -12.35
C GLU A 170 2.19 18.59 -13.29
N ASP A 171 1.22 17.73 -13.59
CA ASP A 171 0.19 17.98 -14.60
C ASP A 171 -1.03 17.08 -14.37
N GLU A 172 -2.20 17.66 -14.09
CA GLU A 172 -3.44 16.92 -13.88
C GLU A 172 -4.04 16.33 -15.17
N THR A 173 -3.58 16.75 -16.35
CA THR A 173 -4.11 16.27 -17.63
C THR A 173 -3.42 15.00 -18.12
N LYS A 174 -2.22 14.69 -17.61
CA LYS A 174 -1.43 13.53 -18.03
C LYS A 174 -0.65 12.89 -16.87
N PRO A 175 -0.60 11.56 -16.79
CA PRO A 175 0.17 10.89 -15.75
C PRO A 175 1.68 11.00 -15.98
N SER A 176 2.45 11.01 -14.88
CA SER A 176 3.90 10.99 -14.91
C SER A 176 4.45 9.72 -15.58
N LYS A 177 5.24 9.92 -16.64
CA LYS A 177 5.95 8.82 -17.33
C LYS A 177 6.88 8.03 -16.42
N TRP A 178 7.42 8.67 -15.38
CA TRP A 178 8.34 8.04 -14.43
C TRP A 178 7.63 7.00 -13.59
N TRP A 179 6.37 7.25 -13.21
CA TRP A 179 5.52 6.27 -12.53
C TRP A 179 5.02 5.18 -13.49
N LEU A 180 4.54 5.56 -14.69
CA LEU A 180 4.02 4.57 -15.64
C LEU A 180 5.07 3.60 -16.20
N SER A 181 6.36 3.97 -16.14
CA SER A 181 7.46 3.08 -16.56
C SER A 181 7.51 1.76 -15.77
N PHE A 182 6.88 1.70 -14.59
CA PHE A 182 6.84 0.52 -13.73
C PHE A 182 5.68 -0.44 -14.03
N THR A 183 4.69 -0.07 -14.85
CA THR A 183 3.47 -0.88 -15.13
C THR A 183 3.74 -2.30 -15.63
N LYS A 184 4.85 -2.52 -16.37
CA LYS A 184 5.22 -3.83 -16.92
C LYS A 184 6.05 -4.69 -15.95
N ARG A 185 6.45 -4.13 -14.81
CA ARG A 185 7.27 -4.83 -13.82
C ARG A 185 6.37 -5.43 -12.75
N LYS A 186 6.74 -6.61 -12.27
CA LYS A 186 5.99 -7.32 -11.22
C LYS A 186 6.96 -7.70 -10.10
N PHE A 187 6.76 -7.09 -8.94
CA PHE A 187 7.49 -7.45 -7.74
C PHE A 187 7.25 -8.93 -7.40
N MET A 188 8.32 -9.68 -7.16
CA MET A 188 8.29 -11.14 -6.94
C MET A 188 7.61 -11.95 -8.08
N ASN A 189 7.49 -11.38 -9.29
CA ASN A 189 6.70 -11.94 -10.40
C ASN A 189 5.23 -12.26 -10.03
N LYS A 190 4.66 -11.53 -9.06
CA LYS A 190 3.28 -11.71 -8.57
C LYS A 190 2.47 -10.42 -8.73
N SER A 191 1.15 -10.57 -8.66
CA SER A 191 0.14 -9.50 -8.65
C SER A 191 -1.02 -9.95 -7.76
N LEU A 192 -1.84 -9.03 -7.28
CA LEU A 192 -3.06 -9.34 -6.53
C LEU A 192 -4.18 -9.84 -7.46
#